data_AF-A0A971H0U5-F1
#
_entry.id   AF-A0A971H0U5-F1
#
_cell.length_a   1.000
_cell.length_b   1.000
_cell.length_c   1.000
_cell.angle_alpha   90.00
_cell.angle_beta   90.00
_cell.angle_gamma   90.00
#
_symmetry.space_group_name_H-M   'P 1'
#
loop_
_entity.id
_entity.type
_entity.pdbx_description
1 polymer ?
#
loop_
_entity_poly.entity_id
_entity_poly.type
_entity_poly.pdbx_seq_one_letter_code
_entity_poly.pdbx_strand_id
1 'polypeptide(L)' 'MKIRLVPRKQIKKAYEKKKQEGNTQLKKELGIENMEKVPKELFQILGETLSFIENVNNMEGKKDEDK' A
#
# COMPACT_ATOMS: atom_id res chain seq x y z
N MET A 1 -28.22 -11.49 -36.44
CA MET A 1 -27.13 -10.82 -35.69
C MET A 1 -26.40 -9.88 -36.62
N LYS A 2 -26.20 -8.61 -36.24
CA LYS A 2 -25.43 -7.65 -37.06
C LYS A 2 -23.94 -7.74 -36.70
N ILE A 3 -23.11 -8.10 -37.66
CA ILE A 3 -21.65 -8.13 -37.51
C ILE A 3 -21.13 -6.70 -37.69
N ARG A 4 -20.36 -6.20 -36.74
CA ARG A 4 -19.70 -4.88 -36.81
C ARG A 4 -18.21 -5.09 -37.02
N LEU A 5 -17.64 -4.45 -38.03
CA LEU A 5 -16.20 -4.42 -38.24
C LEU A 5 -15.58 -3.45 -37.23
N VAL A 6 -14.70 -3.97 -36.37
CA VAL A 6 -14.00 -3.20 -35.34
C VAL A 6 -12.51 -3.12 -35.71
N PRO A 7 -11.89 -1.93 -35.68
CA PRO A 7 -10.46 -1.79 -35.92
C PRO A 7 -9.63 -2.61 -34.92
N ARG A 8 -8.62 -3.33 -35.40
CA ARG A 8 -7.69 -4.11 -34.55
C ARG A 8 -7.09 -3.31 -33.40
N LYS A 9 -6.87 -2.00 -33.57
CA LYS A 9 -6.37 -1.11 -32.50
C LYS A 9 -7.30 -1.05 -31.29
N GLN A 10 -8.63 -1.08 -31.50
CA GLN A 10 -9.61 -1.03 -30.41
C GLN A 10 -9.69 -2.36 -29.67
N ILE A 11 -9.59 -3.48 -30.40
CA ILE A 11 -9.50 -4.82 -29.81
C ILE A 11 -8.24 -4.91 -28.95
N LYS A 12 -7.10 -4.46 -29.48
CA LYS A 12 -5.84 -4.44 -28.74
C LYS A 12 -5.96 -3.61 -27.46
N LYS A 13 -6.49 -2.39 -27.53
CA LYS A 13 -6.67 -1.54 -26.33
C LYS A 13 -7.61 -2.14 -25.27
N ALA A 14 -8.64 -2.88 -25.67
CA ALA A 14 -9.63 -3.46 -24.75
C ALA A 14 -9.16 -4.76 -24.08
N TYR A 15 -8.36 -5.57 -24.79
CA TYR A 15 -7.94 -6.90 -24.34
C TYR A 15 -6.46 -7.02 -23.98
N GLU A 16 -5.63 -6.04 -24.38
CA GLU A 16 -4.24 -5.98 -23.94
C GLU A 16 -4.26 -5.65 -22.44
N LYS A 17 -3.86 -6.64 -21.62
CA LYS A 17 -3.58 -6.40 -20.21
C LYS A 17 -2.59 -5.25 -20.16
N LYS A 18 -3.00 -4.10 -19.62
CA LYS A 18 -2.06 -3.06 -19.23
C LYS A 18 -0.99 -3.79 -18.43
N LYS A 19 0.28 -3.67 -18.84
CA LYS A 19 1.37 -3.94 -17.91
C LYS A 19 1.12 -2.96 -16.77
N GLN A 20 0.47 -3.42 -15.70
CA GLN A 20 0.62 -2.75 -14.43
C GLN A 20 2.13 -2.71 -14.24
N GLU A 21 2.69 -1.51 -14.25
CA GLU A 21 4.04 -1.25 -13.79
C GLU A 21 4.05 -1.62 -12.30
N GLY A 22 4.06 -2.92 -12.05
CA GLY A 22 3.75 -3.50 -10.76
C GLY A 22 4.88 -3.20 -9.79
N ASN A 23 4.52 -2.73 -8.59
CA ASN A 23 5.36 -2.46 -7.42
C ASN A 23 6.59 -1.56 -7.61
N THR A 24 7.24 -1.51 -8.77
CA THR A 24 8.41 -0.67 -9.05
C THR A 24 8.03 0.80 -9.19
N GLN A 25 6.87 1.11 -9.78
CA GLN A 25 6.40 2.49 -9.85
C GLN A 25 6.01 3.03 -8.48
N LEU A 26 5.31 2.23 -7.66
CA LEU A 26 5.03 2.53 -6.25
C LEU A 26 6.31 2.71 -5.43
N LYS A 27 7.31 1.84 -5.61
CA LYS A 27 8.61 1.97 -4.91
C LYS A 27 9.34 3.27 -5.26
N LYS A 28 9.25 3.72 -6.51
CA LYS A 28 9.81 5.01 -6.96
C LYS A 28 9.05 6.19 -6.39
N GLU A 29 7.73 6.14 -6.43
CA GLU A 29 6.84 7.22 -5.99
C GLU A 29 6.89 7.41 -4.46
N LEU A 30 7.07 6.32 -3.72
CA LEU A 30 7.24 6.32 -2.26
C LEU A 30 8.69 6.51 -1.81
N GLY A 31 9.66 6.63 -2.74
CA GLY A 31 11.09 6.79 -2.40
C GLY A 31 11.72 5.56 -1.69
N ILE A 32 11.11 4.39 -1.82
CA ILE A 32 11.45 3.14 -1.12
C ILE A 32 12.69 2.44 -1.75
N GLU A 33 13.34 3.05 -2.74
CA GLU A 33 14.50 2.49 -3.45
C GLU A 33 15.64 2.03 -2.54
N ASN A 34 15.75 2.56 -1.32
CA ASN A 34 16.76 2.20 -0.33
C ASN A 34 16.24 1.44 0.90
N MET A 35 14.98 1.00 0.92
CA MET A 35 14.38 0.39 2.12
C MET A 35 15.01 -0.97 2.49
N GLU A 36 15.69 -1.63 1.54
CA GLU A 36 16.54 -2.81 1.81
C GLU A 36 17.74 -2.50 2.73
N LYS A 37 18.13 -1.23 2.85
CA LYS A 37 19.24 -0.79 3.74
C LYS A 37 18.78 -0.45 5.15
N VAL A 38 17.48 -0.52 5.43
CA VAL A 38 16.97 -0.19 6.76
C VAL A 38 17.26 -1.35 7.71
N PRO A 39 17.99 -1.13 8.82
CA PRO A 39 18.29 -2.18 9.79
C PRO A 39 17.01 -2.78 10.36
N LYS A 40 17.01 -4.11 10.56
CA LYS A 40 15.88 -4.82 11.18
C LYS A 40 15.52 -4.24 12.55
N GLU A 41 16.53 -3.75 13.29
CA GLU A 41 16.35 -3.09 14.59
C GLU A 41 15.45 -1.85 14.48
N LEU A 42 15.50 -1.11 13.37
CA LEU A 42 14.70 0.09 13.20
C LEU A 42 13.20 -0.25 13.13
N PHE A 43 12.85 -1.34 12.45
CA PHE A 43 11.47 -1.83 12.38
C PHE A 43 10.99 -2.37 13.73
N GLN A 44 11.88 -3.00 14.52
CA GLN A 44 11.56 -3.45 15.87
C GLN A 44 11.26 -2.26 16.79
N ILE A 45 12.11 -1.24 16.79
CA ILE A 45 11.91 -0.01 17.57
C ILE A 45 10.59 0.67 17.16
N LEU A 46 10.34 0.81 15.85
CA LEU A 46 9.09 1.41 15.34
C LEU A 46 7.87 0.60 15.79
N GLY A 47 7.93 -0.73 15.70
CA GLY A 47 6.86 -1.60 16.18
C GLY A 47 6.60 -1.45 17.68
N GLU A 48 7.64 -1.45 18.50
CA GLU A 48 7.53 -1.25 19.95
C GLU A 48 6.96 0.11 20.31
N THR A 49 7.41 1.18 19.64
CA THR A 49 6.85 2.53 19.88
C THR A 49 5.38 2.64 19.51
N LEU A 50 4.95 2.01 18.40
CA LEU A 50 3.54 2.00 18.02
C LEU A 50 2.69 1.21 19.02
N SER A 51 3.16 0.03 19.46
CA SER A 51 2.48 -0.75 20.51
C SER A 51 2.43 -0.03 21.85
N PHE A 52 3.46 0.74 22.19
CA PHE A 52 3.47 1.58 23.38
C PHE A 52 2.40 2.67 23.30
N ILE A 53 2.35 3.41 22.18
CA ILE A 53 1.33 4.45 21.95
C ILE A 53 -0.08 3.86 22.00
N GLU A 54 -0.29 2.71 21.36
CA GLU A 54 -1.58 2.00 21.39
C GLU A 54 -1.96 1.59 22.81
N ASN A 55 -1.02 1.07 23.60
CA ASN A 55 -1.27 0.70 24.98
C ASN A 55 -1.61 1.91 25.86
N VAL A 56 -0.92 3.04 25.67
CA VAL A 56 -1.23 4.31 26.37
C VAL A 56 -2.61 4.82 25.99
N ASN A 57 -2.94 4.87 24.69
CA ASN A 57 -4.26 5.30 24.21
C ASN A 57 -5.38 4.39 24.75
N ASN A 58 -5.15 3.08 24.80
CA ASN A 58 -6.12 2.12 25.34
C ASN A 58 -6.26 2.21 26.88
N MET A 59 -5.23 2.66 27.60
CA MET A 59 -5.32 2.98 29.02
C MET A 59 -6.02 4.31 29.28
N GLU A 60 -5.84 5.30 28.40
CA GLU A 60 -6.46 6.61 28.52
C GLU A 60 -7.96 6.54 28.20
N GLY A 61 -8.34 5.80 27.15
CA GLY A 61 -9.74 5.57 26.79
C GLY A 61 -10.55 4.75 27.81
N LYS A 62 -9.91 4.05 28.76
CA LYS A 62 -10.59 3.32 29.85
C LYS A 62 -10.82 4.15 31.11
N LYS A 63 -10.27 5.37 31.19
CA LYS A 63 -10.39 6.23 32.39
C LYS A 63 -11.62 7.14 32.38
N ASP A 64 -12.36 7.20 31.28
CA ASP A 64 -13.54 8.07 31.11
C ASP A 64 -14.89 7.34 31.24
N GLU A 65 -14.96 6.17 31.88
CA GLU A 65 -16.23 5.45 32.13
C GLU A 65 -16.68 5.41 33.60
N ASP A 66 -16.04 6.16 34.51
CA ASP A 66 -16.52 6.36 35.88
C ASP A 66 -16.88 7.84 36.13
N LYS A 67 -18.02 8.29 35.59
CA LYS A 67 -18.76 9.48 36.06
C LYS A 67 -20.26 9.28 35.97
#